data_AF-A0A7W0WTB7-F1
#
_entry.id   AF-A0A7W0WTB7-F1
#
_cell.length_a   1.000
_cell.length_b   1.000
_cell.length_c   1.000
_cell.angle_alpha   90.00
_cell.angle_beta   90.00
_cell.angle_gamma   90.00
#
_symmetry.space_group_name_H-M   'P 1'
#
loop_
_entity.id
_entity.type
_entity.pdbx_description
1 polymer ?
#
loop_
_entity_poly.entity_id
_entity_poly.type
_entity_poly.pdbx_seq_one_letter_code
_entity_poly.pdbx_strand_id
1 'polypeptide(L)'
;MPSRFGQICPVVVALGGCATDPPEPHCESHVLRVTSAVVPHNNAGAREHGLDLNNDKAIDNQLGMVAATLHGQFGFDLTAAINARLASDLVWQIGVATCDDDTARIDRGSAMPVGAMFDPLARFGPGWIESRVAAIELAPLADGTTWTGRIGMGLLSERVNEVIVPPIVAYMNENALFIDEFDKAPKDGMISVEEMADSNIARSLLEPDLGSRGDRSLSFGVAVTATKQPN
;
A
#
# COMPACT_ATOMS: atom_id res chain seq x y z
N MET A 1 -17.62 -17.97 18.58
CA MET A 1 -17.23 -17.14 19.75
C MET A 1 -16.09 -16.23 19.32
N PRO A 2 -16.30 -14.91 19.14
CA PRO A 2 -15.19 -14.01 18.84
C PRO A 2 -14.62 -13.44 20.14
N SER A 3 -13.31 -13.58 20.33
CA SER A 3 -12.58 -12.95 21.43
C SER A 3 -12.34 -11.47 21.09
N ARG A 4 -12.72 -10.59 22.03
CA ARG A 4 -12.40 -9.17 22.01
C ARG A 4 -10.98 -9.00 22.57
N PHE A 5 -10.04 -8.52 21.75
CA PHE A 5 -8.77 -8.02 22.27
C PHE A 5 -9.00 -6.61 22.84
N GLY A 6 -8.71 -6.48 24.13
CA GLY A 6 -8.95 -5.28 24.93
C GLY A 6 -7.88 -4.22 24.68
N GLN A 7 -8.34 -3.05 24.26
CA GLN A 7 -7.60 -1.81 24.35
C GLN A 7 -7.75 -1.30 25.78
N ILE A 8 -6.65 -1.30 26.55
CA ILE A 8 -6.62 -0.78 27.92
C ILE A 8 -6.52 0.75 27.81
N CYS A 9 -7.66 1.44 27.86
CA CYS A 9 -7.70 2.87 28.12
C CYS A 9 -7.40 3.12 29.61
N PRO A 10 -6.58 4.13 29.96
CA PRO A 10 -6.48 4.59 31.34
C PRO A 10 -7.83 5.15 31.79
N VAL A 11 -8.40 4.55 32.83
CA VAL A 11 -9.66 4.99 33.43
C VAL A 11 -9.41 6.27 34.23
N VAL A 12 -9.79 7.41 33.66
CA VAL A 12 -9.99 8.66 34.43
C VAL A 12 -11.40 8.60 35.01
N VAL A 13 -11.51 8.40 36.32
CA VAL A 13 -12.80 8.49 37.03
C VAL A 13 -13.14 9.97 37.21
N ALA A 14 -13.83 10.56 36.23
CA ALA A 14 -14.49 11.84 36.37
C ALA A 14 -15.92 11.61 36.88
N LEU A 15 -16.21 12.10 38.08
CA LEU A 15 -17.56 12.11 38.66
C LEU A 15 -18.40 13.21 38.01
N GLY A 16 -19.55 12.85 37.45
CA GLY A 16 -20.72 13.73 37.42
C GLY A 16 -20.99 14.51 36.12
N GLY A 17 -21.36 13.79 35.06
CA GLY A 17 -22.10 14.33 33.94
C GLY A 17 -22.44 13.19 32.97
N CYS A 18 -23.72 12.95 32.71
CA CYS A 18 -24.13 12.07 31.61
C CYS A 18 -23.75 12.77 30.30
N ALA A 19 -22.48 12.73 29.92
CA ALA A 19 -22.06 13.08 28.58
C ALA A 19 -22.68 12.02 27.68
N THR A 20 -23.79 12.37 27.03
CA THR A 20 -24.26 11.59 25.89
C THR A 20 -23.12 11.59 24.90
N ASP A 21 -22.69 10.40 24.47
CA ASP A 21 -21.71 10.28 23.40
C ASP A 21 -22.13 11.21 22.25
N PRO A 22 -21.21 11.99 21.68
CA PRO A 22 -21.55 12.84 20.55
C PRO A 22 -22.18 11.97 19.47
N PRO A 23 -23.26 12.45 18.80
CA PRO A 23 -23.89 11.68 17.73
C PRO A 23 -22.82 11.29 16.71
N GLU A 24 -22.81 10.00 16.33
CA GLU A 24 -21.91 9.55 15.26
C GLU A 24 -22.21 10.36 13.99
N PRO A 25 -21.18 10.84 13.28
CA PRO A 25 -21.40 11.58 12.05
C PRO A 25 -22.11 10.69 11.04
N HIS A 26 -23.07 11.25 10.30
CA HIS A 26 -23.67 10.55 9.18
C HIS A 26 -22.61 10.36 8.11
N CYS A 27 -22.46 9.13 7.61
CA CYS A 27 -21.52 8.79 6.55
C CYS A 27 -22.25 8.10 5.41
N GLU A 28 -21.95 8.52 4.18
CA GLU A 28 -22.39 7.86 2.95
C GLU A 28 -21.28 6.93 2.45
N SER A 29 -21.61 5.67 2.20
CA SER A 29 -20.66 4.69 1.65
C SER A 29 -20.70 4.66 0.12
N HIS A 30 -19.53 4.48 -0.47
CA HIS A 30 -19.31 4.36 -1.90
C HIS A 30 -18.35 3.21 -2.19
N VAL A 31 -18.59 2.47 -3.27
CA VAL A 31 -17.58 1.59 -3.84
C VAL A 31 -16.93 2.29 -5.01
N LEU A 32 -15.63 2.54 -4.94
CA LEU A 32 -14.85 3.13 -6.00
C LEU A 32 -14.04 2.04 -6.70
N ARG A 33 -14.09 1.99 -8.03
CA ARG A 33 -13.19 1.16 -8.84
C ARG A 33 -12.00 2.00 -9.26
N VAL A 34 -10.79 1.62 -8.82
CA VAL A 34 -9.55 2.26 -9.27
C VAL A 34 -9.35 1.96 -10.75
N THR A 35 -9.17 3.01 -11.55
CA THR A 35 -8.98 2.93 -13.00
C THR A 35 -7.57 3.31 -13.42
N SER A 36 -6.85 4.07 -12.59
CA SER A 36 -5.41 4.27 -12.75
C SER A 36 -4.73 4.45 -11.40
N ALA A 37 -3.46 4.06 -11.32
CA ALA A 37 -2.59 4.33 -10.19
C ALA A 37 -1.24 4.89 -10.66
N VAL A 38 -0.65 5.77 -9.87
CA VAL A 38 0.70 6.32 -10.07
C VAL A 38 1.56 5.87 -8.90
N VAL A 39 2.56 5.07 -9.22
CA VAL A 39 3.57 4.59 -8.28
C VAL A 39 4.75 5.58 -8.30
N PRO A 40 5.31 5.98 -7.14
CA PRO A 40 6.44 6.91 -7.12
C PRO A 40 7.64 6.47 -7.96
N HIS A 41 8.13 7.37 -8.83
CA HIS A 41 9.33 7.15 -9.66
C HIS A 41 10.59 7.80 -9.08
N ASN A 42 10.46 8.61 -8.03
CA ASN A 42 11.56 9.28 -7.35
C ASN A 42 11.18 9.62 -5.90
N ASN A 43 12.16 10.04 -5.11
CA ASN A 43 11.98 10.35 -3.68
C ASN A 43 11.05 11.54 -3.41
N ALA A 44 10.88 12.45 -4.38
CA ALA A 44 9.92 13.54 -4.23
C ALA A 44 8.48 13.00 -4.40
N GLY A 45 8.25 12.19 -5.44
CA GLY A 45 6.98 11.50 -5.65
C GLY A 45 6.59 10.56 -4.51
N ALA A 46 7.58 9.91 -3.86
CA ALA A 46 7.31 9.05 -2.71
C ALA A 46 6.73 9.86 -1.54
N ARG A 47 7.25 11.06 -1.30
CA ARG A 47 6.70 11.98 -0.28
C ARG A 47 5.37 12.59 -0.72
N GLU A 48 5.24 12.92 -2.00
CA GLU A 48 4.01 13.49 -2.56
C GLU A 48 2.83 12.50 -2.50
N HIS A 49 3.07 11.20 -2.68
CA HIS A 49 2.02 10.19 -2.71
C HIS A 49 1.81 9.49 -1.35
N GLY A 50 2.72 9.69 -0.40
CA GLY A 50 2.60 9.17 0.96
C GLY A 50 1.57 9.92 1.81
N LEU A 51 1.13 9.28 2.88
CA LEU A 51 0.24 9.84 3.89
C LEU A 51 0.82 9.58 5.28
N ASP A 52 0.42 10.39 6.25
CA ASP A 52 0.70 10.12 7.66
C ASP A 52 -0.27 9.04 8.16
N LEU A 53 0.23 7.83 8.37
CA LEU A 53 -0.56 6.66 8.76
C LEU A 53 -0.56 6.40 10.26
N ASN A 54 0.37 7.02 11.01
CA ASN A 54 0.53 6.81 12.44
C ASN A 54 0.23 8.08 13.29
N ASN A 55 -0.11 9.19 12.62
CA ASN A 55 -0.42 10.50 13.18
C ASN A 55 0.76 11.17 13.92
N ASP A 56 2.00 10.93 13.46
CA ASP A 56 3.22 11.57 13.98
C ASP A 56 3.65 12.82 13.17
N LYS A 57 2.87 13.17 12.14
CA LYS A 57 3.07 14.27 11.18
C LYS A 57 4.20 14.05 10.18
N ALA A 58 4.86 12.90 10.20
CA ALA A 58 5.73 12.47 9.12
C ALA A 58 4.90 11.81 8.01
N ILE A 59 5.43 11.82 6.80
CA ILE A 59 4.82 11.11 5.68
C ILE A 59 5.39 9.71 5.61
N ASP A 60 4.51 8.71 5.68
CA ASP A 60 4.85 7.30 5.58
C ASP A 60 4.73 6.85 4.12
N ASN A 61 5.85 6.50 3.49
CA ASN A 61 5.85 5.84 2.18
C ASN A 61 7.14 5.05 1.88
N GLN A 62 7.56 4.19 2.81
CA GLN A 62 8.80 3.41 2.67
C GLN A 62 8.78 2.54 1.41
N LEU A 63 7.67 1.85 1.10
CA LEU A 63 7.58 1.05 -0.12
C LEU A 63 7.56 1.92 -1.39
N GLY A 64 7.09 3.17 -1.31
CA GLY A 64 7.22 4.16 -2.38
C GLY A 64 8.68 4.57 -2.63
N MET A 65 9.52 4.64 -1.59
CA MET A 65 10.97 4.86 -1.74
C MET A 65 11.67 3.68 -2.41
N VAL A 66 11.22 2.46 -2.13
CA VAL A 66 11.69 1.25 -2.84
C VAL A 66 11.29 1.31 -4.31
N ALA A 67 10.02 1.60 -4.61
CA ALA A 67 9.54 1.76 -5.99
C ALA A 67 10.34 2.82 -6.76
N ALA A 68 10.59 3.97 -6.14
CA ALA A 68 11.43 5.03 -6.71
C ALA A 68 12.86 4.55 -7.00
N THR A 69 13.44 3.72 -6.12
CA THR A 69 14.76 3.13 -6.32
C THR A 69 14.77 2.14 -7.47
N LEU A 70 13.77 1.25 -7.54
CA LEU A 70 13.61 0.30 -8.65
C LEU A 70 13.47 1.02 -9.99
N HIS A 71 12.68 2.11 -10.03
CA HIS A 71 12.55 2.94 -11.21
C HIS A 71 13.89 3.59 -11.60
N GLY A 72 14.51 4.33 -10.67
CA GLY A 72 15.70 5.12 -10.95
C GLY A 72 16.95 4.29 -11.26
N GLN A 73 17.11 3.12 -10.64
CA GLN A 73 18.28 2.26 -10.83
C GLN A 73 18.08 1.23 -11.92
N PHE A 74 16.86 0.71 -12.09
CA PHE A 74 16.62 -0.48 -12.92
C PHE A 74 15.61 -0.23 -14.05
N GLY A 75 15.04 0.97 -14.14
CA GLY A 75 14.08 1.31 -15.20
C GLY A 75 12.72 0.63 -15.06
N PHE A 76 12.36 0.18 -13.85
CA PHE A 76 11.04 -0.40 -13.61
C PHE A 76 9.96 0.68 -13.79
N ASP A 77 9.11 0.53 -14.81
CA ASP A 77 7.93 1.36 -14.98
C ASP A 77 6.72 0.70 -14.30
N LEU A 78 6.71 0.79 -12.96
CA LEU A 78 5.66 0.19 -12.13
C LEU A 78 4.29 0.84 -12.38
N THR A 79 4.27 2.13 -12.74
CA THR A 79 3.06 2.85 -13.12
C THR A 79 2.47 2.30 -14.41
N ALA A 80 3.27 2.09 -15.44
CA ALA A 80 2.79 1.47 -16.68
C ALA A 80 2.30 0.03 -16.43
N ALA A 81 3.05 -0.75 -15.64
CA ALA A 81 2.70 -2.13 -15.32
C ALA A 81 1.32 -2.24 -14.65
N ILE A 82 1.09 -1.49 -13.56
CA ILE A 82 -0.20 -1.56 -12.85
C ILE A 82 -1.36 -1.05 -13.70
N ASN A 83 -1.16 0.01 -14.49
CA ASN A 83 -2.22 0.56 -15.33
C ASN A 83 -2.60 -0.37 -16.49
N ALA A 84 -1.65 -1.11 -17.05
CA ALA A 84 -1.94 -2.15 -18.02
C ALA A 84 -2.82 -3.27 -17.42
N ARG A 85 -2.57 -3.66 -16.17
CA ARG A 85 -3.40 -4.64 -15.45
C ARG A 85 -4.79 -4.08 -15.15
N LEU A 86 -4.89 -2.86 -14.60
CA LEU A 86 -6.18 -2.20 -14.31
C LEU A 86 -7.07 -2.05 -15.56
N ALA A 87 -6.46 -1.81 -16.72
CA ALA A 87 -7.16 -1.69 -17.99
C ALA A 87 -7.62 -3.04 -18.59
N SER A 88 -7.07 -4.17 -18.13
CA SER A 88 -7.30 -5.49 -18.74
C SER A 88 -8.01 -6.46 -17.80
N ASP A 89 -7.33 -6.94 -16.77
CA ASP A 89 -7.76 -8.08 -15.95
C ASP A 89 -7.88 -7.77 -14.46
N LEU A 90 -7.28 -6.68 -13.97
CA LEU A 90 -7.27 -6.34 -12.56
C LEU A 90 -8.46 -5.46 -12.18
N VAL A 91 -9.31 -5.99 -11.30
CA VAL A 91 -10.39 -5.24 -10.66
C VAL A 91 -9.94 -4.84 -9.26
N TRP A 92 -9.60 -3.55 -9.09
CA TRP A 92 -9.31 -2.98 -7.78
C TRP A 92 -10.46 -2.09 -7.33
N GLN A 93 -11.14 -2.52 -6.26
CA GLN A 93 -12.24 -1.79 -5.64
C GLN A 93 -11.87 -1.39 -4.22
N ILE A 94 -12.35 -0.22 -3.80
CA ILE A 94 -12.13 0.33 -2.47
C ILE A 94 -13.48 0.84 -1.97
N GLY A 95 -13.87 0.38 -0.79
CA GLY A 95 -14.99 0.95 -0.06
C GLY A 95 -14.54 2.23 0.65
N VAL A 96 -15.25 3.33 0.39
CA VAL A 96 -14.98 4.64 0.99
C VAL A 96 -16.26 5.14 1.64
N ALA A 97 -16.17 5.57 2.90
CA ALA A 97 -17.23 6.28 3.58
C ALA A 97 -16.85 7.76 3.71
N THR A 98 -17.69 8.66 3.20
CA THR A 98 -17.54 10.12 3.38
C THR A 98 -18.56 10.61 4.39
N CYS A 99 -18.11 11.37 5.38
CA CYS A 99 -18.93 11.82 6.50
C CYS A 99 -19.19 13.33 6.46
N ASP A 100 -20.22 13.81 7.16
CA ASP A 100 -20.62 15.24 7.21
C ASP A 100 -19.54 16.18 7.78
N ASP A 101 -18.50 15.64 8.42
CA ASP A 101 -17.35 16.38 8.94
C ASP A 101 -16.19 16.50 7.94
N ASP A 102 -16.47 16.27 6.64
CA ASP A 102 -15.53 16.22 5.53
C ASP A 102 -14.44 15.14 5.69
N THR A 103 -14.60 14.18 6.60
CA THR A 103 -13.68 13.04 6.72
C THR A 103 -14.05 11.93 5.74
N ALA A 104 -13.02 11.36 5.10
CA ALA A 104 -13.13 10.17 4.29
C ALA A 104 -12.44 9.00 5.00
N ARG A 105 -13.08 7.83 4.99
CA ARG A 105 -12.57 6.61 5.63
C ARG A 105 -12.57 5.47 4.64
N ILE A 106 -11.53 4.66 4.68
CA ILE A 106 -11.47 3.39 3.93
C ILE A 106 -12.17 2.30 4.75
N ASP A 107 -13.03 1.51 4.10
CA ASP A 107 -13.70 0.38 4.72
C ASP A 107 -12.69 -0.67 5.21
N ARG A 108 -13.01 -1.30 6.34
CA ARG A 108 -12.19 -2.39 6.89
C ARG A 108 -12.09 -3.53 5.87
N GLY A 109 -10.90 -4.13 5.78
CA GLY A 109 -10.61 -5.22 4.83
C GLY A 109 -10.23 -4.73 3.44
N SER A 110 -10.08 -3.42 3.24
CA SER A 110 -9.52 -2.90 1.99
C SER A 110 -8.11 -3.45 1.77
N ALA A 111 -7.84 -3.83 0.51
CA ALA A 111 -6.61 -4.44 0.09
C ALA A 111 -5.99 -3.70 -1.09
N MET A 112 -4.67 -3.83 -1.24
CA MET A 112 -3.90 -3.28 -2.36
C MET A 112 -3.29 -4.42 -3.19
N PRO A 113 -3.30 -4.35 -4.53
CA PRO A 113 -2.75 -5.38 -5.41
C PRO A 113 -1.24 -5.18 -5.60
N VAL A 114 -0.49 -5.30 -4.51
CA VAL A 114 0.94 -4.97 -4.48
C VAL A 114 1.76 -5.87 -5.40
N GLY A 115 1.40 -7.15 -5.52
CA GLY A 115 2.06 -8.07 -6.45
C GLY A 115 1.97 -7.59 -7.90
N ALA A 116 0.79 -7.14 -8.36
CA ALA A 116 0.62 -6.58 -9.70
C ALA A 116 1.39 -5.26 -9.89
N MET A 117 1.55 -4.46 -8.83
CA MET A 117 2.29 -3.19 -8.91
C MET A 117 3.80 -3.40 -9.05
N PHE A 118 4.35 -4.47 -8.48
CA PHE A 118 5.78 -4.79 -8.52
C PHE A 118 6.15 -5.85 -9.56
N ASP A 119 5.21 -6.18 -10.45
CA ASP A 119 5.37 -7.17 -11.52
C ASP A 119 5.40 -6.50 -12.91
N PRO A 120 6.54 -5.92 -13.31
CA PRO A 120 6.68 -5.30 -14.63
C PRO A 120 6.53 -6.28 -15.80
N LEU A 121 6.58 -7.58 -15.54
CA LEU A 121 6.47 -8.63 -16.56
C LEU A 121 5.05 -9.20 -16.68
N ALA A 122 4.13 -8.79 -15.81
CA ALA A 122 2.76 -9.29 -15.74
C ALA A 122 2.66 -10.84 -15.66
N ARG A 123 3.59 -11.49 -14.97
CA ARG A 123 3.65 -12.96 -14.81
C ARG A 123 2.99 -13.48 -13.54
N PHE A 124 2.79 -12.60 -12.57
CA PHE A 124 2.33 -12.94 -11.24
C PHE A 124 0.89 -12.45 -11.02
N GLY A 125 0.23 -13.07 -10.05
CA GLY A 125 -1.11 -12.68 -9.63
C GLY A 125 -1.11 -11.29 -8.97
N PRO A 126 -2.30 -10.74 -8.65
CA PRO A 126 -2.41 -9.40 -8.07
C PRO A 126 -1.66 -9.20 -6.76
N GLY A 127 -1.41 -10.27 -6.00
CA GLY A 127 -0.73 -10.19 -4.70
C GLY A 127 -1.44 -9.25 -3.74
N TRP A 128 -2.75 -9.46 -3.54
CA TRP A 128 -3.57 -8.66 -2.63
C TRP A 128 -3.05 -8.73 -1.20
N ILE A 129 -2.82 -7.57 -0.60
CA ILE A 129 -2.49 -7.45 0.82
C ILE A 129 -3.54 -6.57 1.49
N GLU A 130 -4.21 -7.12 2.51
CA GLU A 130 -5.13 -6.37 3.36
C GLU A 130 -4.36 -5.34 4.20
N SER A 131 -4.93 -4.14 4.28
CA SER A 131 -4.36 -3.06 5.06
C SER A 131 -4.57 -3.26 6.56
N ARG A 132 -3.54 -2.98 7.36
CA ARG A 132 -3.64 -2.87 8.82
C ARG A 132 -4.11 -1.49 9.26
N VAL A 133 -3.64 -0.47 8.57
CA VAL A 133 -3.99 0.94 8.77
C VAL A 133 -4.06 1.60 7.40
N ALA A 134 -5.11 2.37 7.15
CA ALA A 134 -5.28 3.04 5.87
C ALA A 134 -5.63 4.51 6.11
N ALA A 135 -5.06 5.37 5.28
CA ALA A 135 -5.47 6.75 5.13
C ALA A 135 -5.84 7.02 3.68
N ILE A 136 -6.71 7.98 3.48
CA ILE A 136 -7.19 8.35 2.16
C ILE A 136 -7.40 9.85 2.07
N GLU A 137 -7.01 10.40 0.94
CA GLU A 137 -7.35 11.75 0.53
C GLU A 137 -7.87 11.66 -0.89
N LEU A 138 -9.18 11.54 -1.06
CA LEU A 138 -9.81 11.57 -2.37
C LEU A 138 -10.78 12.74 -2.46
N ALA A 139 -10.83 13.36 -3.63
CA ALA A 139 -11.82 14.35 -3.98
C ALA A 139 -12.57 13.93 -5.25
N PRO A 140 -13.90 14.11 -5.30
CA PRO A 140 -14.64 13.96 -6.53
C PRO A 140 -14.26 15.08 -7.52
N LEU A 141 -14.20 14.73 -8.80
CA LEU A 141 -14.12 15.71 -9.89
C LEU A 141 -15.50 16.30 -10.17
N ALA A 142 -15.55 17.31 -11.04
CA ALA A 142 -16.78 18.03 -11.39
C ALA A 142 -17.89 17.15 -12.00
N ASP A 143 -17.56 15.97 -12.51
CA ASP A 143 -18.53 15.00 -13.04
C ASP A 143 -19.28 14.21 -11.95
N GLY A 144 -18.84 14.32 -10.69
CA GLY A 144 -19.40 13.61 -9.54
C GLY A 144 -19.22 12.08 -9.57
N THR A 145 -18.60 11.52 -10.59
CA THR A 145 -18.43 10.07 -10.77
C THR A 145 -16.96 9.65 -10.76
N THR A 146 -16.05 10.56 -11.11
CA THR A 146 -14.61 10.34 -11.06
C THR A 146 -14.04 10.94 -9.77
N TRP A 147 -13.13 10.21 -9.15
CA TRP A 147 -12.44 10.61 -7.92
C TRP A 147 -10.94 10.53 -8.15
N THR A 148 -10.21 11.51 -7.62
CA THR A 148 -8.74 11.54 -7.71
C THR A 148 -8.13 11.86 -6.36
N GLY A 149 -6.94 11.34 -6.10
CA GLY A 149 -6.19 11.68 -4.91
C GLY A 149 -5.21 10.58 -4.52
N ARG A 150 -5.08 10.31 -3.22
CA ARG A 150 -4.03 9.44 -2.65
C ARG A 150 -4.62 8.39 -1.72
N ILE A 151 -4.04 7.20 -1.76
CA ILE A 151 -4.33 6.12 -0.82
C ILE A 151 -3.02 5.69 -0.19
N GLY A 152 -2.98 5.67 1.14
CA GLY A 152 -1.88 5.14 1.93
C GLY A 152 -2.34 3.93 2.73
N MET A 153 -1.54 2.87 2.72
CA MET A 153 -1.80 1.66 3.50
C MET A 153 -0.55 1.19 4.23
N GLY A 154 -0.71 0.79 5.49
CA GLY A 154 0.26 0.01 6.25
C GLY A 154 0.02 -1.48 6.00
N LEU A 155 0.98 -2.12 5.35
CA LEU A 155 0.89 -3.48 4.85
C LEU A 155 1.79 -4.41 5.69
N LEU A 156 1.31 -5.62 6.00
CA LEU A 156 2.11 -6.55 6.80
C LEU A 156 3.39 -6.94 6.04
N SER A 157 4.55 -6.63 6.61
CA SER A 157 5.82 -6.66 5.89
C SER A 157 6.23 -8.05 5.41
N GLU A 158 5.89 -9.09 6.19
CA GLU A 158 6.06 -10.48 5.77
C GLU A 158 5.31 -10.78 4.46
N ARG A 159 4.06 -10.33 4.37
CA ARG A 159 3.24 -10.47 3.16
C ARG A 159 3.78 -9.65 2.00
N VAL A 160 4.32 -8.46 2.27
CA VAL A 160 4.95 -7.62 1.23
C VAL A 160 6.11 -8.37 0.59
N ASN A 161 7.04 -8.90 1.40
CA ASN A 161 8.19 -9.66 0.90
C ASN A 161 7.75 -10.85 0.02
N GLU A 162 6.77 -11.63 0.49
CA GLU A 162 6.25 -12.78 -0.25
C GLU A 162 5.69 -12.40 -1.64
N VAL A 163 5.06 -11.23 -1.78
CA VAL A 163 4.41 -10.86 -3.05
C VAL A 163 5.30 -10.06 -4.00
N ILE A 164 6.29 -9.31 -3.51
CA ILE A 164 7.12 -8.44 -4.37
C ILE A 164 8.47 -9.04 -4.74
N VAL A 165 9.04 -9.90 -3.89
CA VAL A 165 10.37 -10.47 -4.16
C VAL A 165 10.35 -11.34 -5.42
N PRO A 166 9.41 -12.29 -5.62
CA PRO A 166 9.43 -13.13 -6.82
C PRO A 166 9.33 -12.36 -8.14
N PRO A 167 8.43 -11.36 -8.31
CA PRO A 167 8.42 -10.52 -9.51
C PRO A 167 9.71 -9.74 -9.77
N ILE A 168 10.32 -9.17 -8.72
CA ILE A 168 11.58 -8.44 -8.86
C ILE A 168 12.70 -9.37 -9.30
N VAL A 169 12.81 -10.56 -8.69
CA VAL A 169 13.80 -11.58 -9.06
C VAL A 169 13.61 -12.04 -10.51
N ALA A 170 12.37 -12.31 -10.92
CA ALA A 170 12.08 -12.70 -12.30
C ALA A 170 12.54 -11.63 -13.30
N TYR A 171 12.27 -10.36 -13.01
CA TYR A 171 12.72 -9.25 -13.86
C TYR A 171 14.25 -9.11 -13.86
N MET A 172 14.90 -9.19 -12.70
CA MET A 172 16.35 -9.06 -12.59
C MET A 172 17.07 -10.17 -13.37
N ASN A 173 16.61 -11.41 -13.26
CA ASN A 173 17.17 -12.53 -14.01
C ASN A 173 17.00 -12.37 -15.52
N GLU A 174 15.82 -11.96 -15.98
CA GLU A 174 15.56 -11.75 -17.42
C GLU A 174 16.43 -10.65 -18.04
N ASN A 175 16.81 -9.66 -17.23
CA ASN A 175 17.65 -8.54 -17.66
C ASN A 175 19.11 -8.67 -17.19
N ALA A 176 19.50 -9.81 -16.61
CA ALA A 176 20.83 -10.07 -16.02
C ALA A 176 21.33 -8.95 -15.09
N LEU A 177 20.44 -8.39 -14.27
CA LEU A 177 20.74 -7.28 -13.35
C LEU A 177 21.24 -7.83 -12.01
N PHE A 178 22.37 -7.31 -11.51
CA PHE A 178 22.90 -7.60 -10.16
C PHE A 178 23.13 -9.08 -9.84
N ILE A 179 23.33 -9.94 -10.85
CA ILE A 179 23.63 -11.35 -10.64
C ILE A 179 24.80 -11.51 -9.64
N ASP A 180 25.91 -10.81 -9.86
CA ASP A 180 27.07 -10.88 -8.95
C ASP A 180 26.78 -10.46 -7.49
N GLU A 181 25.78 -9.60 -7.29
CA GLU A 181 25.42 -9.08 -5.97
C GLU A 181 24.45 -9.99 -5.23
N PHE A 182 23.54 -10.68 -5.91
CA PHE A 182 22.53 -11.50 -5.26
C PHE A 182 22.78 -13.01 -5.39
N ASP A 183 23.41 -13.48 -6.47
CA ASP A 183 23.79 -14.89 -6.67
C ASP A 183 25.01 -15.24 -5.78
N LYS A 184 24.74 -15.77 -4.59
CA LYS A 184 25.77 -16.03 -3.57
C LYS A 184 26.06 -17.52 -3.43
N ALA A 185 25.04 -18.37 -3.32
CA ALA A 185 25.22 -19.80 -3.11
C ALA A 185 23.92 -20.61 -3.35
N PRO A 186 23.90 -21.55 -4.31
CA PRO A 186 24.97 -21.88 -5.26
C PRO A 186 25.15 -20.78 -6.32
N LYS A 187 26.39 -20.49 -6.72
CA LYS A 187 26.67 -19.57 -7.82
C LYS A 187 26.30 -20.18 -9.17
N ASP A 188 25.05 -20.03 -9.58
CA ASP A 188 24.50 -20.66 -10.78
C ASP A 188 24.12 -19.68 -11.90
N GLY A 189 24.38 -18.39 -11.69
CA GLY A 189 24.09 -17.32 -12.65
C GLY A 189 22.65 -16.83 -12.60
N MET A 190 21.85 -17.30 -11.63
CA MET A 190 20.48 -16.88 -11.41
C MET A 190 20.30 -16.44 -9.96
N ILE A 191 19.49 -15.42 -9.76
CA ILE A 191 19.06 -14.98 -8.44
C ILE A 191 17.87 -15.84 -8.02
N SER A 192 17.95 -16.51 -6.87
CA SER A 192 16.79 -17.15 -6.26
C SER A 192 15.95 -16.18 -5.42
N VAL A 193 14.69 -16.56 -5.12
CA VAL A 193 13.82 -15.77 -4.24
C VAL A 193 14.42 -15.70 -2.84
N GLU A 194 14.97 -16.81 -2.37
CA GLU A 194 15.62 -16.94 -1.07
C GLU A 194 16.86 -16.04 -0.98
N GLU A 195 17.74 -16.05 -1.99
CA GLU A 195 18.92 -15.18 -2.01
C GLU A 195 18.56 -13.69 -2.00
N MET A 196 17.57 -13.29 -2.80
CA MET A 196 17.10 -11.91 -2.80
C MET A 196 16.52 -11.53 -1.44
N ALA A 197 15.62 -12.35 -0.87
CA ALA A 197 14.98 -12.09 0.42
C ALA A 197 15.99 -12.05 1.59
N ASP A 198 17.06 -12.85 1.53
CA ASP A 198 18.10 -12.90 2.56
C ASP A 198 19.19 -11.83 2.40
N SER A 199 19.21 -11.13 1.27
CA SER A 199 20.18 -10.06 1.03
C SER A 199 20.01 -8.90 2.02
N ASN A 200 21.14 -8.30 2.44
CA ASN A 200 21.13 -7.11 3.29
C ASN A 200 20.43 -5.93 2.60
N ILE A 201 20.50 -5.86 1.27
CA ILE A 201 19.86 -4.82 0.45
C ILE A 201 18.35 -4.95 0.55
N ALA A 202 17.77 -6.13 0.28
CA ALA A 202 16.33 -6.33 0.37
C ALA A 202 15.81 -6.11 1.79
N ARG A 203 16.51 -6.64 2.81
CA ARG A 203 16.13 -6.46 4.22
C ARG A 203 16.13 -4.99 4.65
N SER A 204 17.09 -4.20 4.17
CA SER A 204 17.15 -2.76 4.46
C SER A 204 16.09 -1.97 3.71
N LEU A 205 15.82 -2.30 2.45
CA LEU A 205 14.83 -1.61 1.63
C LEU A 205 13.40 -1.88 2.13
N LEU A 206 13.15 -3.12 2.54
CA LEU A 206 11.86 -3.62 3.00
C LEU A 206 11.78 -3.63 4.54
N GLU A 207 12.56 -2.76 5.18
CA GLU A 207 12.48 -2.61 6.62
C GLU A 207 11.13 -1.93 6.98
N PRO A 208 10.33 -2.55 7.87
CA PRO A 208 9.06 -1.98 8.30
C PRO A 208 9.26 -0.62 8.99
N ASP A 209 8.52 0.38 8.54
CA ASP A 209 8.55 1.77 9.05
C ASP A 209 7.36 2.09 9.97
N LEU A 210 6.34 1.23 10.00
CA LEU A 210 5.17 1.37 10.88
C LEU A 210 5.14 0.32 12.00
N GLY A 211 4.68 0.76 13.17
CA GLY A 211 4.31 -0.09 14.31
C GLY A 211 5.36 -0.22 15.41
N SER A 212 4.91 -0.49 16.64
CA SER A 212 5.75 -0.84 17.79
C SER A 212 5.67 -2.34 18.07
N ARG A 213 6.83 -3.02 18.15
CA ARG A 213 7.05 -4.45 18.52
C ARG A 213 5.82 -5.38 18.45
N GLY A 214 5.60 -5.97 17.27
CA GLY A 214 4.66 -7.09 17.05
C GLY A 214 3.93 -6.99 15.71
N ASP A 215 3.49 -5.78 15.36
CA ASP A 215 2.75 -5.49 14.13
C ASP A 215 3.58 -4.59 13.18
N ARG A 216 4.70 -5.14 12.71
CA ARG A 216 5.62 -4.43 11.81
C ARG A 216 5.03 -4.32 10.40
N SER A 217 4.65 -3.11 10.00
CA SER A 217 4.07 -2.84 8.68
C SER A 217 4.98 -1.95 7.83
N LEU A 218 4.91 -2.14 6.52
CA LEU A 218 5.49 -1.25 5.52
C LEU A 218 4.40 -0.30 5.03
N SER A 219 4.67 1.00 5.06
CA SER A 219 3.79 1.99 4.47
C SER A 219 3.92 2.01 2.94
N PHE A 220 2.79 2.14 2.27
CA PHE A 220 2.76 2.36 0.83
C PHE A 220 1.66 3.32 0.43
N GLY A 221 2.06 4.41 -0.22
CA GLY A 221 1.20 5.45 -0.74
C GLY A 221 1.30 5.57 -2.26
N VAL A 222 0.15 5.60 -2.92
CA VAL A 222 0.01 5.80 -4.37
C VAL A 222 -1.04 6.87 -4.67
N ALA A 223 -0.83 7.61 -5.76
CA ALA A 223 -1.90 8.45 -6.29
C ALA A 223 -2.82 7.61 -7.19
N VAL A 224 -4.12 7.89 -7.19
CA VAL A 224 -5.10 7.13 -7.96
C VAL A 224 -6.13 8.02 -8.65
N THR A 225 -6.70 7.46 -9.72
CA THR A 225 -8.00 7.85 -10.27
C THR A 225 -8.94 6.67 -10.09
N ALA A 226 -10.16 6.94 -9.65
CA ALA A 226 -11.18 5.93 -9.45
C ALA A 226 -12.54 6.40 -9.95
N THR A 227 -13.44 5.46 -10.21
CA THR A 227 -14.81 5.73 -10.65
C THR A 227 -15.81 5.15 -9.66
N LYS A 228 -16.79 5.95 -9.24
CA LYS A 228 -17.89 5.52 -8.39
C LYS A 228 -18.70 4.47 -9.11
N GLN A 229 -18.85 3.30 -8.49
CA GLN A 229 -19.69 2.24 -9.02
C GLN A 229 -21.16 2.53 -8.70
N PRO A 230 -22.10 2.14 -9.58
CA PRO A 230 -23.52 2.17 -9.25
C PRO A 230 -23.79 1.19 -8.09
N ASN A 231 -24.62 1.62 -7.14
CA ASN A 231 -25.11 0.78 -6.04
C ASN A 231 -26.06 -0.31 -6.56
#